data_AF-A0A2N9M6T2-F1
#
_entry.id   AF-A0A2N9M6T2-F1
#
_cell.length_a   1.000
_cell.length_b   1.000
_cell.length_c   1.000
_cell.angle_alpha   90.00
_cell.angle_beta   90.00
_cell.angle_gamma   90.00
#
_symmetry.space_group_name_H-M   'P 1'
#
loop_
_entity.id
_entity.type
_entity.pdbx_description
1 polymer ?
#
loop_
_entity_poly.entity_id
_entity_poly.type
_entity_poly.pdbx_seq_one_letter_code
_entity_poly.pdbx_strand_id
1 'polypeptide(L)'
;MLMSRPKMKYNCREGIALLNQYLSALEANYQAHLPYIEAWESDNLEGVESYMTVIDAARERLREARCNLIEHQEVHGCTLVRAENFSEEYAA
;
A
#
# COMPACT_ATOMS: atom_id res chain seq x y z
N MET A 1 -15.13 -27.78 30.58
CA MET A 1 -15.12 -27.31 29.18
C MET A 1 -14.33 -26.01 29.14
N LEU A 2 -13.06 -26.08 28.72
CA LEU A 2 -12.28 -24.87 28.47
C LEU A 2 -12.76 -24.31 27.13
N MET A 3 -13.53 -23.23 27.17
CA MET A 3 -13.79 -22.45 25.97
C MET A 3 -12.45 -21.88 25.51
N SER A 4 -11.92 -22.45 24.43
CA SER A 4 -10.77 -21.91 23.72
C SER A 4 -11.11 -20.48 23.31
N ARG A 5 -10.60 -19.50 24.09
CA ARG A 5 -10.60 -18.09 23.66
C ARG A 5 -9.88 -18.04 22.30
N PRO A 6 -10.42 -17.30 21.31
CA PRO A 6 -9.77 -17.18 20.01
C PRO A 6 -8.34 -16.68 20.21
N LYS A 7 -7.37 -17.39 19.63
CA LYS A 7 -5.94 -17.11 19.79
C LYS A 7 -5.66 -15.65 19.39
N MET A 8 -5.33 -14.83 20.39
CA MET A 8 -4.82 -13.48 20.17
C MET A 8 -3.49 -13.53 19.38
N LYS A 9 -3.42 -12.67 18.36
CA LYS A 9 -2.24 -12.00 17.80
C LYS A 9 -1.02 -12.90 17.50
N TYR A 10 -1.02 -13.55 16.34
CA TYR A 10 0.25 -13.91 15.70
C TYR A 10 0.40 -13.05 14.44
N ASN A 11 1.26 -12.04 14.53
CA ASN A 11 1.85 -11.46 13.34
C ASN A 11 2.77 -12.53 12.76
N CYS A 12 2.34 -13.21 11.70
CA CYS A 12 3.21 -14.20 11.09
C CYS A 12 4.34 -13.49 10.32
N ARG A 13 5.48 -14.18 10.15
CA ARG A 13 6.67 -13.61 9.49
C ARG A 13 6.36 -13.13 8.06
N GLU A 14 5.52 -13.87 7.35
CA GLU A 14 5.08 -13.52 6.00
C GLU A 14 4.21 -12.27 5.99
N GLY A 15 3.23 -12.16 6.90
CA GLY A 15 2.44 -10.96 7.07
C GLY A 15 3.28 -9.72 7.38
N ILE A 16 4.34 -9.83 8.18
CA ILE A 16 5.28 -8.72 8.43
C ILE A 16 6.02 -8.34 7.14
N ALA A 17 6.43 -9.32 6.34
CA ALA A 17 7.08 -9.06 5.05
C ALA A 17 6.11 -8.36 4.07
N LEU A 18 4.86 -8.80 4.00
CA LEU A 18 3.81 -8.17 3.19
C LEU A 18 3.47 -6.76 3.66
N LEU A 19 3.42 -6.52 4.98
CA LEU A 19 3.26 -5.17 5.52
C LEU A 19 4.42 -4.26 5.12
N ASN A 20 5.66 -4.73 5.20
CA ASN A 20 6.81 -3.96 4.76
C ASN A 20 6.76 -3.66 3.25
N GLN A 21 6.35 -4.63 2.42
CA GLN A 21 6.14 -4.41 0.99
C GLN A 21 5.08 -3.34 0.72
N TYR A 22 3.95 -3.39 1.45
CA TYR A 22 2.91 -2.38 1.37
C TYR A 22 3.42 -0.99 1.75
N LEU A 23 4.16 -0.87 2.87
CA LEU A 23 4.74 0.40 3.30
C LEU A 23 5.77 0.94 2.30
N SER A 24 6.62 0.09 1.73
CA SER A 24 7.58 0.50 0.69
C SER A 24 6.88 0.93 -0.60
N ALA A 25 5.79 0.28 -0.98
CA ALA A 25 4.99 0.68 -2.13
C ALA A 25 4.29 2.03 -1.88
N LEU A 26 3.83 2.29 -0.66
CA LEU A 26 3.23 3.56 -0.26
C LEU A 26 4.24 4.70 -0.33
N GLU A 27 5.45 4.47 0.18
CA GLU A 27 6.56 5.43 0.07
C GLU A 27 6.94 5.69 -1.39
N ALA A 28 7.05 4.65 -2.21
CA ALA A 28 7.34 4.79 -3.64
C ALA A 28 6.24 5.58 -4.38
N ASN A 29 4.97 5.35 -4.04
CA ASN A 29 3.85 6.11 -4.57
C ASN A 29 3.95 7.60 -4.19
N TYR A 30 4.24 7.91 -2.93
CA TYR A 30 4.47 9.28 -2.49
C TYR A 30 5.63 9.95 -3.24
N GLN A 31 6.77 9.26 -3.35
CA GLN A 31 7.95 9.77 -4.07
C GLN A 31 7.69 10.02 -5.55
N ALA A 32 6.84 9.20 -6.20
CA ALA A 32 6.45 9.40 -7.60
C ALA A 32 5.61 10.67 -7.83
N HIS A 33 4.86 11.13 -6.82
CA HIS A 33 4.04 12.35 -6.94
C HIS A 33 4.86 13.64 -6.75
N LEU A 34 6.02 13.59 -6.08
CA LEU A 34 6.86 14.78 -5.87
C LEU A 34 7.28 15.48 -7.18
N PRO A 35 7.88 14.80 -8.18
CA PRO A 35 8.28 15.44 -9.42
C PRO A 35 7.09 15.87 -10.29
N TYR A 36 5.94 15.20 -10.15
CA TYR A 36 4.70 15.61 -10.80
C TYR A 36 4.21 16.96 -10.27
N ILE A 37 4.22 17.15 -8.94
CA ILE A 37 3.86 18.42 -8.30
C ILE A 37 4.82 19.52 -8.75
N GLU A 38 6.13 19.24 -8.78
CA GLU A 38 7.14 20.20 -9.26
C GLU A 38 6.93 20.58 -10.75
N ALA A 39 6.63 19.61 -11.60
CA ALA A 39 6.32 19.85 -13.01
C ALA A 39 5.04 20.70 -13.19
N TRP A 40 4.02 20.45 -12.37
CA TRP A 40 2.78 21.22 -12.36
C TRP A 40 3.00 22.66 -11.90
N GLU A 41 3.74 22.86 -10.80
CA GLU A 41 4.05 24.19 -10.26
C GLU A 41 4.94 25.03 -11.20
N SER A 42 5.74 24.38 -12.04
CA SER A 42 6.61 25.03 -13.03
C SER A 42 5.98 25.21 -14.42
N ASP A 43 4.69 24.88 -14.58
CA ASP A 43 3.95 24.95 -15.85
C ASP A 43 4.59 24.09 -16.97
N ASN A 44 5.32 23.04 -16.58
CA ASN A 44 5.99 22.10 -17.47
C ASN A 44 5.05 20.94 -17.88
N LEU A 45 4.15 21.21 -18.83
CA LEU A 45 3.14 20.25 -19.28
C LEU A 45 3.72 18.94 -19.84
N GLU A 46 4.87 18.99 -20.52
CA GLU A 46 5.55 17.79 -21.03
C GLU A 46 6.09 16.91 -19.88
N GLY A 47 6.59 17.55 -18.82
CA GLY A 47 6.96 16.89 -17.57
C GLY A 47 5.77 16.24 -16.88
N VAL A 48 4.64 16.94 -16.81
CA VAL A 48 3.39 16.42 -16.21
C VAL A 48 2.94 15.12 -16.89
N GLU A 49 2.84 15.10 -18.23
CA GLU A 49 2.46 13.89 -18.98
C GLU A 49 3.44 12.73 -18.75
N SER A 50 4.75 13.04 -18.70
CA SER A 50 5.78 12.03 -18.46
C SER A 50 5.66 11.38 -17.07
N TYR A 51 5.36 12.18 -16.03
CA TYR A 51 5.26 11.67 -14.66
C TYR A 51 3.94 10.93 -14.36
N MET A 52 2.87 11.17 -15.13
CA MET A 52 1.62 10.42 -14.98
C MET A 52 1.83 8.90 -15.12
N THR A 53 2.63 8.46 -16.10
CA THR A 53 2.92 7.03 -16.28
C THR A 53 3.69 6.42 -15.10
N VAL A 54 4.55 7.20 -14.46
CA VAL A 54 5.32 6.77 -13.28
C VAL A 54 4.41 6.66 -12.06
N ILE A 55 3.48 7.60 -11.90
CA ILE A 55 2.45 7.58 -10.85
C ILE A 55 1.54 6.36 -11.03
N ASP A 56 1.05 6.10 -12.24
CA ASP A 56 0.18 4.95 -12.51
C ASP A 56 0.87 3.63 -12.17
N ALA A 57 2.15 3.49 -12.55
CA ALA A 57 2.94 2.31 -12.20
C ALA A 57 3.23 2.19 -10.69
N ALA A 58 3.29 3.29 -9.95
CA ALA A 58 3.43 3.27 -8.50
C ALA A 58 2.10 2.92 -7.80
N ARG A 59 0.98 3.43 -8.30
CA ARG A 59 -0.38 3.12 -7.83
C ARG A 59 -0.72 1.65 -8.01
N GLU A 60 -0.38 1.07 -9.16
CA GLU A 60 -0.63 -0.36 -9.40
C GLU A 60 0.17 -1.25 -8.44
N ARG A 61 1.45 -0.94 -8.22
CA ARG A 61 2.28 -1.65 -7.24
C ARG A 61 1.75 -1.53 -5.80
N LEU A 62 1.26 -0.35 -5.43
CA LEU A 62 0.62 -0.13 -4.14
C LEU A 62 -0.66 -0.96 -3.99
N ARG A 63 -1.48 -1.02 -5.05
CA ARG A 63 -2.70 -1.82 -5.11
C ARG A 63 -2.39 -3.30 -4.94
N GLU A 64 -1.44 -3.84 -5.70
CA GLU A 64 -1.01 -5.24 -5.60
C GLU A 64 -0.51 -5.59 -4.18
N ALA A 65 0.35 -4.75 -3.60
CA ALA A 65 0.87 -4.97 -2.25
C ALA A 65 -0.25 -4.93 -1.19
N ARG A 66 -1.25 -4.06 -1.37
CA ARG A 66 -2.45 -3.99 -0.52
C ARG A 66 -3.28 -5.27 -0.63
N CYS A 67 -3.57 -5.73 -1.86
CA CYS A 67 -4.33 -6.96 -2.11
C CYS A 67 -3.67 -8.17 -1.45
N ASN A 68 -2.35 -8.33 -1.64
CA ASN A 68 -1.61 -9.45 -1.05
C ASN A 68 -1.66 -9.43 0.49
N LEU A 69 -1.58 -8.24 1.10
CA LEU A 69 -1.67 -8.10 2.56
C LEU A 69 -3.09 -8.42 3.07
N ILE A 70 -4.14 -7.97 2.38
CA ILE A 70 -5.54 -8.28 2.74
C ILE A 70 -5.80 -9.78 2.62
N GLU A 71 -5.44 -10.39 1.48
CA GLU A 71 -5.62 -11.82 1.24
C GLU A 71 -4.93 -12.64 2.33
N HIS A 72 -3.69 -12.27 2.69
CA HIS A 72 -2.98 -12.93 3.78
C HIS A 72 -3.69 -12.76 5.14
N GLN A 73 -4.22 -11.56 5.45
CA GLN A 73 -4.97 -11.30 6.67
C GLN A 73 -6.24 -12.15 6.77
N GLU A 74 -6.96 -12.31 5.66
CA GLU A 74 -8.18 -13.13 5.56
C GLU A 74 -7.89 -14.63 5.72
N VAL A 75 -6.85 -15.15 5.06
CA VAL A 75 -6.50 -16.58 5.10
C VAL A 75 -5.90 -16.99 6.45
N HIS A 76 -4.98 -16.19 7.00
CA HIS A 76 -4.22 -16.56 8.20
C HIS A 76 -4.81 -16.00 9.50
N GLY A 77 -5.80 -15.10 9.44
CA GLY A 77 -6.32 -14.39 10.61
C GLY A 77 -5.27 -13.48 11.27
N CYS A 78 -4.26 -13.05 10.52
CA CYS A 78 -3.20 -12.18 11.00
C CYS A 78 -3.77 -10.80 11.36
N THR A 79 -3.64 -10.39 12.61
CA THR A 79 -4.13 -9.08 13.09
C THR A 79 -3.09 -7.98 12.95
N LEU A 80 -2.29 -8.00 11.87
CA LEU A 80 -1.43 -6.87 11.52
C LEU A 80 -2.31 -5.64 11.21
N VAL A 81 -1.72 -4.45 11.12
CA VAL A 81 -2.46 -3.23 10.73
C VAL A 81 -3.31 -3.56 9.50
N ARG A 82 -4.64 -3.43 9.62
CA ARG A 82 -5.55 -3.80 8.54
C ARG A 82 -5.32 -2.86 7.37
N ALA A 83 -5.02 -3.44 6.21
CA ALA A 83 -4.86 -2.69 4.97
C ALA A 83 -6.14 -1.91 4.59
N GLU A 84 -7.30 -2.37 5.08
CA GLU A 84 -8.62 -1.71 5.03
C GLU A 84 -8.63 -0.31 5.68
N ASN A 85 -7.78 -0.09 6.70
CA ASN A 85 -7.75 1.16 7.46
C ASN A 85 -6.98 2.28 6.76
N PHE A 86 -6.25 1.98 5.68
CA PHE A 86 -5.63 2.99 4.83
C PHE A 86 -6.66 3.33 3.76
N SER A 87 -7.25 4.52 3.83
CA SER A 87 -8.39 4.91 2.99
C SER A 87 -8.03 4.88 1.50
N GLU A 88 -9.02 4.51 0.69
CA GLU A 88 -8.93 4.49 -0.78
C GLU A 88 -8.74 5.88 -1.40
N GLU A 89 -8.96 6.94 -0.61
CA GLU A 89 -8.77 8.33 -1.04
C GLU A 89 -7.33 8.66 -1.45
N TYR A 90 -6.33 7.87 -1.03
CA TYR A 90 -4.94 8.04 -1.44
C TYR A 90 -4.50 7.13 -2.60
N ALA A 91 -5.41 6.26 -3.09
CA ALA A 91 -5.17 5.34 -4.20
C ALA A 91 -5.86 5.79 -5.51
N ALA A 92 -6.79 6.75 -5.45
CA ALA A 92 -7.42 7.42 -6.60
C ALA A 92 -6.60 8.63 -7.07
#